data_AF-A0A0R1YCR0-F1
#
_entry.id   AF-A0A0R1YCR0-F1
#
_cell.length_a   1.000
_cell.length_b   1.000
_cell.length_c   1.000
_cell.angle_alpha   90.00
_cell.angle_beta   90.00
_cell.angle_gamma   90.00
#
_symmetry.space_group_name_H-M   'P 1'
#
loop_
_entity.id
_entity.type
_entity.pdbx_description
1 polymer ?
#
loop_
_entity_poly.entity_id
_entity_poly.type
_entity_poly.pdbx_seq_one_letter_code
_entity_poly.pdbx_strand_id
1 'polypeptide(L)'
;MTGMNIKGIFQTNKAQFILIFVMVTLGMIIDSASQYLMTPAYNNLRNLNFIGFIIFMIISLLCDLFRTMMITGSDYLYGKQSQSYLHNIRARISRYFFKNEIDQPSTIQNDLNANMDQLTKNYLKPIKDGYMCILAVVFSIGILFSFNWSLVVLTLILTVISLFLPKTFEKMTSSATLRVTKNNEKFLNTLAKWTKGLNELRRYASFGIYHSSIEKSAEEYRKVAVH
;
A
#
# COMPACT_ATOMS: atom_id res chain seq x y z
N MET A 1 9.96 15.45 -19.62
CA MET A 1 8.86 14.53 -19.31
C MET A 1 7.65 15.33 -18.85
N THR A 2 6.76 15.66 -19.77
CA THR A 2 5.50 16.37 -19.50
C THR A 2 4.56 15.50 -18.68
N GLY A 3 4.11 16.04 -17.54
CA GLY A 3 2.98 15.64 -16.70
C GLY A 3 2.43 14.22 -16.88
N MET A 4 2.73 13.36 -15.91
CA MET A 4 2.02 12.10 -15.69
C MET A 4 0.51 12.35 -15.78
N ASN A 5 -0.12 11.85 -16.85
CA ASN A 5 -1.52 12.10 -17.10
C ASN A 5 -2.33 10.87 -16.68
N ILE A 6 -3.00 10.95 -15.53
CA ILE A 6 -3.95 9.94 -15.01
C ILE A 6 -5.02 9.59 -16.07
N LYS A 7 -5.26 10.47 -17.04
CA LYS A 7 -6.13 10.20 -18.19
C LYS A 7 -5.64 9.03 -19.07
N GLY A 8 -4.37 8.64 -19.01
CA GLY A 8 -3.80 7.58 -19.83
C GLY A 8 -4.41 6.19 -19.56
N ILE A 9 -4.65 5.85 -18.29
CA ILE A 9 -5.30 4.56 -17.95
C ILE A 9 -6.77 4.57 -18.38
N PHE A 10 -7.46 5.70 -18.20
CA PHE A 10 -8.85 5.88 -18.65
C PHE A 10 -8.99 5.75 -20.18
N GLN A 11 -8.04 6.30 -20.93
CA GLN A 11 -8.06 6.27 -22.40
C GLN A 11 -7.70 4.90 -22.98
N THR A 12 -7.07 4.01 -22.22
CA THR A 12 -6.69 2.66 -22.69
C THR A 12 -7.92 1.83 -23.01
N ASN A 13 -8.92 1.82 -22.11
CA ASN A 13 -10.22 1.21 -22.36
C ASN A 13 -11.30 1.88 -21.51
N LYS A 14 -12.05 2.82 -22.10
CA LYS A 14 -13.05 3.64 -21.39
C LYS A 14 -14.22 2.81 -20.87
N ALA A 15 -14.74 1.88 -21.68
CA ALA A 15 -15.88 1.07 -21.30
C ALA A 15 -15.54 0.13 -20.14
N GLN A 16 -14.37 -0.53 -20.22
CA GLN A 16 -13.89 -1.39 -19.14
C GLN A 16 -13.58 -0.58 -17.87
N PHE A 17 -13.00 0.62 -18.01
CA PHE A 17 -12.78 1.51 -16.87
C PHE A 17 -14.10 1.85 -16.18
N ILE A 18 -15.10 2.32 -16.91
CA ILE A 18 -16.42 2.65 -16.34
C ILE A 18 -17.03 1.41 -15.66
N LEU A 19 -16.99 0.24 -16.31
CA LEU A 19 -17.50 -1.00 -15.76
C LEU A 19 -16.83 -1.34 -14.42
N ILE A 20 -15.51 -1.21 -14.30
CA ILE A 20 -14.78 -1.46 -13.06
C ILE A 20 -15.32 -0.60 -11.92
N PHE A 21 -15.48 0.71 -12.13
CA PHE A 21 -15.94 1.63 -11.09
C PHE A 21 -17.43 1.43 -10.77
N VAL A 22 -18.25 1.03 -11.74
CA VAL A 22 -19.63 0.62 -11.50
C VAL A 22 -19.68 -0.64 -10.63
N MET A 23 -18.87 -1.66 -10.94
CA MET A 23 -18.79 -2.88 -10.13
C MET A 23 -18.34 -2.58 -8.69
N VAL A 24 -17.34 -1.72 -8.51
CA VAL A 24 -16.90 -1.28 -7.17
C VAL A 24 -18.03 -0.58 -6.43
N THR A 25 -18.74 0.34 -7.09
CA THR A 25 -19.83 1.11 -6.48
C THR A 25 -20.97 0.19 -6.05
N LEU A 26 -21.41 -0.71 -6.93
CA LEU A 26 -22.43 -1.71 -6.60
C LEU A 26 -21.99 -2.63 -5.47
N GLY A 27 -20.74 -3.11 -5.50
CA GLY A 27 -20.16 -3.91 -4.42
C GLY A 27 -20.20 -3.20 -3.07
N MET A 28 -19.82 -1.91 -3.02
CA MET A 28 -19.85 -1.10 -1.80
C MET A 28 -21.27 -0.83 -1.29
N ILE A 29 -22.24 -0.64 -2.19
CA ILE A 29 -23.67 -0.51 -1.82
C ILE A 29 -24.16 -1.81 -1.16
N ILE A 30 -23.82 -2.96 -1.75
CA ILE A 30 -24.23 -4.27 -1.25
C ILE A 30 -23.56 -4.58 0.10
N ASP A 31 -22.29 -4.21 0.27
CA ASP A 31 -21.58 -4.31 1.55
C ASP A 31 -22.32 -3.56 2.66
N SER A 32 -22.66 -2.30 2.36
CA SER A 32 -23.35 -1.40 3.27
C SER A 32 -24.75 -1.92 3.63
N ALA A 33 -25.47 -2.44 2.64
CA ALA A 33 -26.77 -3.06 2.84
C ALA A 33 -26.68 -4.35 3.69
N SER A 34 -25.68 -5.21 3.42
CA SER A 34 -25.42 -6.44 4.19
C SER A 34 -25.17 -6.13 5.67
N GLN A 35 -24.37 -5.10 5.96
CA GLN A 35 -24.14 -4.65 7.34
C GLN A 35 -25.43 -4.15 8.01
N TYR A 36 -26.27 -3.41 7.29
CA TYR A 36 -27.56 -2.95 7.81
C TYR A 36 -28.54 -4.11 8.09
N LEU A 37 -28.50 -5.18 7.28
CA LEU A 37 -29.32 -6.39 7.48
C LEU A 37 -28.99 -7.16 8.77
N MET A 38 -27.86 -6.88 9.42
CA MET A 38 -27.58 -7.43 10.76
C MET A 38 -28.55 -6.89 11.81
N THR A 39 -29.06 -5.66 11.68
CA THR A 39 -30.02 -5.09 12.62
C THR A 39 -31.33 -5.89 12.71
N PRO A 40 -32.05 -6.18 11.61
CA PRO A 40 -33.23 -7.04 11.67
C PRO A 40 -32.91 -8.47 12.11
N ALA A 41 -31.72 -9.00 11.82
CA ALA A 41 -31.29 -10.30 12.36
C ALA A 41 -31.25 -10.25 13.90
N TYR A 42 -30.56 -9.27 14.49
CA TYR A 42 -30.50 -9.10 15.95
C TYR A 42 -31.87 -8.86 16.57
N ASN A 43 -32.75 -8.08 15.93
CA ASN A 43 -34.11 -7.84 16.43
C ASN A 43 -34.95 -9.13 16.46
N ASN A 44 -34.84 -9.99 15.44
CA ASN A 44 -35.52 -11.28 15.43
C ASN A 44 -34.98 -12.21 16.52
N LEU A 45 -33.66 -12.21 16.73
CA LEU A 45 -33.04 -12.97 17.81
C LEU A 45 -33.52 -12.51 19.20
N ARG A 46 -33.61 -11.19 19.41
CA ARG A 46 -34.16 -10.60 20.65
C ARG A 46 -35.61 -11.01 20.88
N ASN A 47 -36.41 -11.12 19.82
CA ASN A 47 -37.81 -11.53 19.87
C ASN A 47 -38.00 -13.06 19.89
N LEU A 48 -36.92 -13.84 20.08
CA LEU A 48 -36.91 -15.32 20.05
C LEU A 48 -37.42 -15.92 18.73
N ASN A 49 -37.48 -15.13 17.66
CA ASN A 49 -37.84 -15.58 16.32
C ASN A 49 -36.58 -16.12 15.60
N PHE A 50 -36.22 -17.35 15.90
CA PHE A 50 -35.04 -18.01 15.32
C PHE A 50 -35.13 -18.14 13.79
N ILE A 51 -36.32 -18.41 13.23
CA ILE A 51 -36.49 -18.54 11.78
C ILE A 51 -36.20 -17.19 11.10
N GLY A 52 -36.73 -16.10 11.64
CA GLY A 52 -36.45 -14.75 11.13
C GLY A 52 -34.96 -14.41 11.18
N PHE A 53 -34.28 -14.73 12.29
CA PHE A 53 -32.83 -14.55 12.42
C PHE A 53 -32.05 -15.30 11.33
N ILE A 54 -32.35 -16.59 11.12
CA ILE A 54 -31.67 -17.41 10.11
C ILE A 54 -31.90 -16.88 8.69
N ILE A 55 -33.12 -16.43 8.36
CA ILE A 55 -33.42 -15.84 7.05
C ILE A 55 -32.54 -14.62 6.78
N PHE A 56 -32.48 -13.65 7.71
CA PHE A 56 -31.66 -12.45 7.53
C PHE A 56 -30.16 -12.76 7.48
N MET A 57 -29.69 -13.76 8.23
CA MET A 57 -28.30 -14.24 8.13
C MET A 57 -27.98 -14.83 6.77
N ILE A 58 -28.85 -15.67 6.21
CA ILE A 58 -28.66 -16.26 4.87
C ILE A 58 -28.66 -15.17 3.80
N ILE A 59 -29.59 -14.21 3.88
CA ILE A 59 -29.64 -13.07 2.94
C ILE A 59 -28.33 -12.27 3.00
N SER A 60 -27.84 -11.96 4.20
CA SER A 60 -26.58 -11.22 4.38
C SER A 60 -25.39 -11.99 3.81
N LEU A 61 -25.33 -13.31 4.03
CA LEU A 61 -24.30 -14.17 3.44
C LEU A 61 -24.32 -14.14 1.91
N LEU A 62 -25.52 -14.20 1.29
CA LEU A 62 -25.66 -14.11 -0.16
C LEU A 62 -25.23 -12.74 -0.69
N CYS A 63 -25.56 -11.66 0.03
CA CYS A 63 -25.08 -10.31 -0.29
C CYS A 63 -23.55 -10.23 -0.23
N ASP A 64 -22.91 -10.80 0.80
CA ASP A 64 -21.46 -10.80 0.95
C ASP A 64 -20.74 -11.61 -0.13
N LEU A 65 -21.32 -12.74 -0.55
CA LEU A 65 -20.82 -13.51 -1.69
C LEU A 65 -20.87 -12.70 -2.98
N PHE A 66 -22.00 -12.06 -3.26
CA PHE A 66 -22.18 -11.25 -4.46
C PHE A 66 -21.27 -10.00 -4.46
N ARG A 67 -21.14 -9.34 -3.32
CA ARG A 67 -20.15 -8.27 -3.09
C ARG A 67 -18.74 -8.76 -3.44
N THR A 68 -18.34 -9.91 -2.90
CA THR A 68 -17.00 -10.47 -3.12
C THR A 68 -16.74 -10.76 -4.60
N MET A 69 -17.73 -11.28 -5.32
CA MET A 69 -17.64 -11.47 -6.77
C MET A 69 -17.45 -10.14 -7.52
N MET A 70 -18.19 -9.11 -7.16
CA MET A 70 -18.08 -7.78 -7.78
C MET A 70 -16.71 -7.14 -7.54
N ILE A 71 -16.24 -7.13 -6.28
CA ILE A 71 -14.95 -6.53 -5.94
C ILE A 71 -13.81 -7.32 -6.59
N THR A 72 -13.78 -8.64 -6.45
CA THR A 72 -12.73 -9.48 -7.07
C THR A 72 -12.74 -9.38 -8.60
N GLY A 73 -13.93 -9.39 -9.21
CA GLY A 73 -14.06 -9.20 -10.66
C GLY A 73 -13.51 -7.84 -11.11
N SER A 74 -13.80 -6.78 -10.34
CA SER A 74 -13.26 -5.45 -10.60
C SER A 74 -11.73 -5.39 -10.39
N ASP A 75 -11.16 -6.14 -9.43
CA ASP A 75 -9.71 -6.24 -9.22
C ASP A 75 -9.01 -6.86 -10.43
N TYR A 76 -9.55 -7.97 -10.91
CA TYR A 76 -9.03 -8.65 -12.09
C TYR A 76 -9.05 -7.74 -13.32
N LEU A 77 -10.19 -7.10 -13.61
CA LEU A 77 -10.33 -6.21 -14.77
C LEU A 77 -9.41 -5.00 -14.66
N TYR A 78 -9.27 -4.41 -13.47
CA TYR A 78 -8.38 -3.27 -13.25
C TYR A 78 -6.91 -3.64 -13.36
N GLY A 79 -6.52 -4.82 -12.87
CA GLY A 79 -5.18 -5.38 -13.05
C GLY A 79 -4.84 -5.57 -14.53
N LYS A 80 -5.76 -6.17 -15.30
CA LYS A 80 -5.60 -6.35 -16.76
C LYS A 80 -5.45 -5.00 -17.49
N GLN A 81 -6.29 -4.02 -17.15
CA GLN A 81 -6.21 -2.68 -17.75
C GLN A 81 -4.90 -1.97 -17.39
N SER A 82 -4.47 -2.07 -16.14
CA SER A 82 -3.20 -1.52 -15.66
C SER A 82 -2.01 -2.12 -16.39
N GLN A 83 -1.99 -3.45 -16.58
CA GLN A 83 -0.94 -4.12 -17.35
C GLN A 83 -0.91 -3.68 -18.81
N SER A 84 -2.07 -3.57 -19.47
CA SER A 84 -2.15 -3.08 -20.85
C SER A 84 -1.63 -1.65 -20.98
N TYR A 85 -2.00 -0.77 -20.04
CA TYR A 85 -1.50 0.60 -19.99
C TYR A 85 0.03 0.67 -19.81
N LEU A 86 0.58 -0.10 -18.86
CA LEU A 86 2.03 -0.18 -18.63
C LEU A 86 2.77 -0.77 -19.83
N HIS A 87 2.19 -1.77 -20.49
CA HIS A 87 2.76 -2.34 -21.72
C HIS A 87 2.87 -1.29 -22.83
N ASN A 88 1.84 -0.47 -23.02
CA ASN A 88 1.86 0.63 -23.98
C ASN A 88 2.92 1.69 -23.64
N ILE A 89 3.12 1.99 -22.36
CA ILE A 89 4.18 2.90 -21.90
C ILE A 89 5.55 2.29 -22.20
N ARG A 90 5.80 1.04 -21.84
CA ARG A 90 7.07 0.34 -22.12
C ARG A 90 7.40 0.38 -23.61
N ALA A 91 6.43 0.04 -24.47
CA ALA A 91 6.63 0.09 -25.92
C ALA A 91 7.01 1.51 -26.42
N ARG A 92 6.44 2.56 -25.82
CA ARG A 92 6.76 3.95 -26.18
C ARG A 92 8.17 4.34 -25.71
N ILE A 93 8.55 3.97 -24.49
CA ILE A 93 9.88 4.22 -23.93
C ILE A 93 10.94 3.46 -24.74
N SER A 94 10.71 2.17 -25.04
CA SER A 94 11.64 1.38 -25.85
C SER A 94 11.87 2.01 -27.24
N ARG A 95 10.81 2.42 -27.94
CA ARG A 95 10.95 3.14 -29.23
C ARG A 95 11.72 4.44 -29.09
N TYR A 96 11.56 5.16 -27.97
CA TYR A 96 12.32 6.38 -27.70
C TYR A 96 13.81 6.09 -27.47
N PHE A 97 14.17 5.02 -26.75
CA PHE A 97 15.56 4.62 -26.57
C PHE A 97 16.21 4.22 -27.89
N PHE A 98 15.54 3.39 -28.70
CA PHE A 98 16.05 3.01 -30.02
C PHE A 98 16.24 4.21 -30.95
N LYS A 99 15.32 5.18 -30.94
CA LYS A 99 15.40 6.37 -31.82
C LYS A 99 16.54 7.33 -31.43
N ASN A 100 16.86 7.42 -30.13
CA ASN A 100 17.86 8.36 -29.62
C ASN A 100 19.18 7.68 -29.25
N GLU A 101 19.39 6.43 -29.65
CA GLU A 101 20.62 5.66 -29.42
C GLU A 101 21.06 5.67 -27.94
N ILE A 102 20.09 5.57 -27.03
CA ILE A 102 20.35 5.53 -25.58
C ILE A 102 20.68 4.09 -25.20
N ASP A 103 21.97 3.81 -24.97
CA ASP A 103 22.46 2.45 -24.72
C ASP A 103 22.87 2.17 -23.27
N GLN A 104 22.71 3.14 -22.36
CA GLN A 104 23.11 2.96 -20.96
C GLN A 104 22.19 1.94 -20.24
N PRO A 105 22.70 0.75 -19.85
CA PRO A 105 21.84 -0.33 -19.35
C PRO A 105 21.10 0.04 -18.06
N SER A 106 21.73 0.84 -17.20
CA SER A 106 21.12 1.31 -15.94
C SER A 106 19.89 2.18 -16.18
N THR A 107 19.92 3.05 -17.19
CA THR A 107 18.81 3.95 -17.53
C THR A 107 17.64 3.17 -18.10
N ILE A 108 17.92 2.23 -19.01
CA ILE A 108 16.92 1.34 -19.61
C ILE A 108 16.24 0.49 -18.54
N GLN A 109 17.04 -0.12 -17.65
CA GLN A 109 16.52 -0.96 -16.58
C GLN A 109 15.64 -0.17 -15.60
N ASN A 110 16.08 1.04 -15.24
CA ASN A 110 15.33 1.89 -14.31
C ASN A 110 13.98 2.32 -14.91
N ASP A 111 13.97 2.78 -16.16
CA ASP A 111 12.75 3.29 -16.81
C ASP A 111 11.75 2.20 -17.19
N LEU A 112 12.21 1.02 -17.61
CA LEU A 112 11.31 -0.07 -18.03
C LEU A 112 10.78 -0.92 -16.87
N ASN A 113 11.51 -0.97 -15.74
CA ASN A 113 11.15 -1.79 -14.59
C ASN A 113 10.85 -0.97 -13.34
N ALA A 114 11.85 -0.32 -12.74
CA ALA A 114 11.70 0.34 -11.43
C ALA A 114 10.66 1.46 -11.47
N ASN A 115 10.73 2.33 -12.48
CA ASN A 115 9.76 3.41 -12.67
C ASN A 115 8.35 2.88 -12.98
N MET A 116 8.24 1.73 -13.66
CA MET A 116 6.94 1.10 -13.92
C MET A 116 6.32 0.48 -12.65
N ASP A 117 7.14 -0.13 -11.80
CA ASP A 117 6.71 -0.64 -10.50
C ASP A 117 6.26 0.50 -9.59
N GLN A 118 7.04 1.59 -9.54
CA GLN A 118 6.68 2.79 -8.80
C GLN A 118 5.39 3.44 -9.32
N LEU A 119 5.21 3.52 -10.65
CA LEU A 119 3.96 4.00 -11.25
C LEU A 119 2.76 3.13 -10.84
N THR A 120 2.96 1.82 -10.81
CA THR A 120 1.91 0.88 -10.41
C THR A 120 1.52 1.05 -8.95
N LYS A 121 2.52 1.06 -8.06
CA LYS A 121 2.33 1.10 -6.61
C LYS A 121 1.83 2.46 -6.12
N ASN A 122 2.40 3.55 -6.63
CA ASN A 122 2.14 4.89 -6.10
C ASN A 122 0.96 5.58 -6.78
N TYR A 123 0.52 5.11 -7.94
CA TYR A 123 -0.54 5.78 -8.69
C TYR A 123 -1.65 4.83 -9.17
N LEU A 124 -1.33 3.72 -9.83
CA LEU A 124 -2.39 2.86 -10.36
C LEU A 124 -3.21 2.19 -9.26
N LYS A 125 -2.58 1.56 -8.26
CA LYS A 125 -3.32 0.95 -7.14
C LYS A 125 -4.12 1.98 -6.33
N PRO A 126 -3.52 3.11 -5.87
CA PRO A 126 -4.23 4.07 -5.02
C PRO A 126 -5.45 4.73 -5.67
N ILE A 127 -5.53 4.82 -7.00
CA ILE A 127 -6.72 5.36 -7.68
C ILE A 127 -7.96 4.53 -7.36
N LYS A 128 -7.87 3.20 -7.49
CA LYS A 128 -9.01 2.31 -7.22
C LYS A 128 -9.23 2.16 -5.71
N ASP A 129 -8.16 1.90 -4.97
CA ASP A 129 -8.24 1.68 -3.51
C ASP A 129 -8.76 2.93 -2.79
N GLY A 130 -8.32 4.11 -3.23
CA GLY A 130 -8.80 5.40 -2.74
C GLY A 130 -10.28 5.61 -3.05
N TYR A 131 -10.73 5.29 -4.27
CA TYR A 131 -12.16 5.36 -4.61
C TYR A 131 -13.01 4.44 -3.74
N MET A 132 -12.56 3.20 -3.53
CA MET A 132 -13.21 2.24 -2.64
C MET A 132 -13.26 2.76 -1.19
N CYS A 133 -12.16 3.31 -0.67
CA CYS A 133 -12.12 3.93 0.67
C CYS A 133 -13.10 5.10 0.79
N ILE A 134 -13.17 5.98 -0.21
CA ILE A 134 -14.10 7.12 -0.20
C ILE A 134 -15.55 6.62 -0.13
N LEU A 135 -15.91 5.63 -0.96
CA LEU A 135 -17.25 5.04 -0.91
C LEU A 135 -17.56 4.39 0.43
N ALA A 136 -16.62 3.62 0.98
CA ALA A 136 -16.78 2.99 2.29
C ALA A 136 -17.05 4.03 3.39
N VAL A 137 -16.33 5.16 3.40
CA VAL A 137 -16.54 6.26 4.35
C VAL A 137 -17.92 6.89 4.15
N VAL A 138 -18.29 7.23 2.91
CA VAL A 138 -19.57 7.88 2.60
C VAL A 138 -20.75 6.99 3.02
N PHE A 139 -20.72 5.71 2.68
CA PHE A 139 -21.81 4.81 3.06
C PHE A 139 -21.82 4.50 4.56
N SER A 140 -20.66 4.36 5.21
CA SER A 140 -20.59 4.19 6.67
C SER A 140 -21.24 5.34 7.41
N ILE A 141 -20.97 6.59 6.99
CA ILE A 141 -21.61 7.78 7.53
C ILE A 141 -23.12 7.71 7.33
N GLY A 142 -23.58 7.32 6.14
CA GLY A 142 -25.01 7.13 5.85
C GLY A 142 -25.70 6.13 6.77
N ILE A 143 -25.07 4.97 7.01
CA ILE A 143 -25.59 3.94 7.93
C ILE A 143 -25.64 4.48 9.36
N LEU A 144 -24.57 5.14 9.82
CA LEU A 144 -24.50 5.70 11.18
C LEU A 144 -25.62 6.72 11.42
N PHE A 145 -25.89 7.59 10.44
CA PHE A 145 -27.02 8.52 10.50
C PHE A 145 -28.38 7.80 10.58
N SER A 146 -28.53 6.64 9.92
CA SER A 146 -29.75 5.84 10.02
C SER A 146 -29.99 5.27 11.42
N PHE A 147 -28.95 5.10 12.24
CA PHE A 147 -29.07 4.64 13.62
C PHE A 147 -29.23 5.79 14.61
N ASN A 148 -28.22 6.68 14.68
CA ASN A 148 -28.24 7.83 15.56
C ASN A 148 -27.13 8.83 15.19
N TRP A 149 -27.45 10.13 15.17
CA TRP A 149 -26.48 11.17 14.83
C TRP A 149 -25.30 11.26 15.81
N SER A 150 -25.48 10.87 17.09
CA SER A 150 -24.39 10.90 18.08
C SER A 150 -23.30 9.86 17.77
N LEU A 151 -23.65 8.75 17.12
CA LEU A 151 -22.68 7.73 16.71
C LEU A 151 -21.71 8.29 15.67
N VAL A 152 -22.16 9.15 14.77
CA VAL A 152 -21.31 9.84 13.78
C VAL A 152 -20.27 10.72 14.49
N VAL A 153 -20.69 11.47 15.51
CA VAL A 153 -19.77 12.34 16.27
C VAL A 153 -18.74 11.49 17.02
N LEU A 154 -19.18 10.41 17.66
CA LEU A 154 -18.30 9.51 18.40
C LEU A 154 -17.26 8.84 17.48
N THR A 155 -17.68 8.33 16.31
CA THR A 155 -16.75 7.70 15.36
C THR A 155 -15.78 8.71 14.78
N LEU A 156 -16.18 9.96 14.58
CA LEU A 156 -15.28 11.02 14.12
C LEU A 156 -14.19 11.34 15.15
N ILE A 157 -14.55 11.43 16.43
CA ILE A 157 -13.58 11.61 17.53
C ILE A 157 -12.59 10.43 17.58
N LEU A 158 -13.09 9.20 17.53
CA LEU A 158 -12.25 7.99 17.51
C LEU A 158 -11.30 7.99 16.29
N THR A 159 -11.81 8.36 15.12
CA THR A 159 -11.00 8.44 13.89
C THR A 159 -9.88 9.46 14.02
N VAL A 160 -10.16 10.64 14.58
CA VAL A 160 -9.12 11.66 14.85
C VAL A 160 -8.03 11.08 15.76
N ILE A 161 -8.42 10.46 16.88
CA ILE A 161 -7.46 9.83 17.80
C ILE A 161 -6.62 8.78 17.06
N SER A 162 -7.25 7.88 16.30
CA SER A 162 -6.57 6.84 15.53
C SER A 162 -5.63 7.38 14.45
N LEU A 163 -5.91 8.55 13.86
CA LEU A 163 -5.02 9.18 12.88
C LEU A 163 -3.82 9.89 13.53
N PHE A 164 -3.99 10.44 14.73
CA PHE A 164 -2.90 11.11 15.45
C PHE A 164 -2.04 10.16 16.28
N LEU A 165 -2.56 8.99 16.65
CA LEU A 165 -1.84 7.98 17.42
C LEU A 165 -0.56 7.47 16.71
N PRO A 166 -0.56 7.15 15.40
CA PRO A 166 0.67 6.78 14.69
C PRO A 166 1.71 7.89 14.71
N LYS A 167 1.31 9.16 14.58
CA LYS A 167 2.25 10.30 14.58
C LYS A 167 3.01 10.45 15.89
N THR A 168 2.42 10.06 17.01
CA THR A 168 3.14 10.04 18.30
C THR A 168 4.18 8.94 18.34
N PHE A 169 3.87 7.76 17.80
CA PHE A 169 4.83 6.66 17.68
C PHE A 169 5.90 6.92 16.61
N GLU A 170 5.55 7.59 15.51
CA GLU A 170 6.45 7.92 14.41
C GLU A 170 7.63 8.78 14.88
N LYS A 171 7.41 9.73 15.80
CA LYS A 171 8.50 10.50 16.41
C LYS A 171 9.46 9.61 17.20
N MET A 172 8.93 8.65 17.94
CA MET A 172 9.74 7.71 18.72
C MET A 172 10.51 6.75 17.80
N THR A 173 9.84 6.13 16.84
CA THR A 173 10.44 5.19 15.88
C THR A 173 11.42 5.87 14.93
N SER A 174 11.10 7.05 14.39
CA SER A 174 11.99 7.80 13.49
C SER A 174 13.33 8.12 14.16
N SER A 175 13.31 8.48 15.45
CA SER A 175 14.54 8.73 16.21
C SER A 175 15.41 7.48 16.40
N ALA A 176 14.79 6.31 16.61
CA ALA A 176 15.48 5.03 16.68
C ALA A 176 16.04 4.63 15.31
N THR A 177 15.25 4.74 14.24
CA THR A 177 15.68 4.48 12.86
C THR A 177 16.86 5.36 12.46
N LEU A 178 16.81 6.67 12.74
CA LEU A 178 17.94 7.59 12.47
C LEU A 178 19.22 7.17 13.20
N ARG A 179 19.09 6.71 14.45
CA ARG A 179 20.22 6.23 15.25
C ARG A 179 20.82 4.94 14.67
N VAL A 180 19.97 4.00 14.26
CA VAL A 180 20.39 2.75 13.58
C VAL A 180 21.08 3.07 12.25
N THR A 181 20.50 3.93 11.41
CA THR A 181 21.08 4.31 10.11
C THR A 181 22.45 4.97 10.27
N LYS A 182 22.59 5.93 11.20
CA LYS A 182 23.86 6.61 11.45
C LYS A 182 24.95 5.66 11.95
N ASN A 183 24.61 4.70 12.79
CA ASN A 183 25.55 3.69 13.27
C ASN A 183 25.90 2.66 12.20
N ASN A 184 24.95 2.32 11.32
CA ASN A 184 25.22 1.46 10.16
C ASN A 184 26.18 2.15 9.17
N GLU A 185 25.95 3.44 8.87
CA GLU A 185 26.88 4.23 8.04
C GLU A 185 28.28 4.30 8.66
N LYS A 186 28.38 4.48 9.98
CA LYS A 186 29.66 4.47 10.70
C LYS A 186 30.35 3.11 10.56
N PHE A 187 29.63 2.00 10.76
CA PHE A 187 30.14 0.64 10.61
C PHE A 187 30.63 0.37 9.18
N LEU A 188 29.82 0.67 8.16
CA LEU A 188 30.16 0.50 6.75
C LEU A 188 31.36 1.36 6.33
N ASN A 189 31.45 2.60 6.84
CA ASN A 189 32.60 3.46 6.59
C ASN A 189 33.88 2.93 7.25
N THR A 190 33.79 2.41 8.48
CA THR A 190 34.93 1.76 9.15
C THR A 190 35.38 0.56 8.32
N LEU A 191 34.46 -0.33 7.94
CA LEU A 191 34.75 -1.45 7.03
C LEU A 191 35.44 -0.99 5.75
N ALA A 192 34.85 -0.03 5.03
CA ALA A 192 35.40 0.46 3.77
C ALA A 192 36.81 1.07 3.91
N LYS A 193 37.06 1.84 4.98
CA LYS A 193 38.39 2.44 5.25
C LYS A 193 39.44 1.38 5.55
N TRP A 194 39.11 0.42 6.42
CA TRP A 194 40.02 -0.66 6.81
C TRP A 194 40.26 -1.64 5.67
N THR A 195 39.24 -1.96 4.86
CA THR A 195 39.38 -2.79 3.65
C THR A 195 40.20 -2.09 2.56
N LYS A 196 40.09 -0.76 2.41
CA LYS A 196 40.97 0.00 1.49
C LYS A 196 42.43 0.04 1.98
N GLY A 197 42.64 0.04 3.31
CA GLY A 197 43.97 0.00 3.93
C GLY A 197 44.59 -1.39 4.08
N LEU A 198 43.98 -2.44 3.52
CA LEU A 198 44.39 -3.84 3.72
C LEU A 198 45.83 -4.13 3.25
N ASN A 199 46.27 -3.45 2.18
CA ASN A 199 47.65 -3.56 1.69
C ASN A 199 48.67 -2.99 2.69
N GLU A 200 48.36 -1.85 3.31
CA GLU A 200 49.18 -1.24 4.37
C GLU A 200 49.22 -2.11 5.63
N LEU A 201 48.07 -2.66 6.03
CA LEU A 201 47.95 -3.59 7.16
C LEU A 201 48.77 -4.86 6.97
N ARG A 202 48.80 -5.40 5.74
CA ARG A 202 49.63 -6.54 5.37
C ARG A 202 51.11 -6.21 5.45
N ARG A 203 51.52 -5.00 5.04
CA ARG A 203 52.91 -4.53 5.10
C ARG A 203 53.46 -4.42 6.52
N TYR A 204 52.60 -4.09 7.48
CA TYR A 204 52.97 -3.94 8.91
C TYR A 204 52.45 -5.07 9.81
N ALA A 205 52.02 -6.20 9.25
CA ALA A 205 51.48 -7.36 9.98
C ALA A 205 50.41 -7.02 11.04
N SER A 206 49.63 -5.97 10.82
CA SER A 206 48.75 -5.35 11.84
C SER A 206 47.30 -5.84 11.79
N PHE A 207 47.06 -7.07 11.32
CA PHE A 207 45.72 -7.64 11.13
C PHE A 207 44.90 -7.76 12.42
N GLY A 208 45.54 -7.86 13.59
CA GLY A 208 44.82 -7.86 14.88
C GLY A 208 44.09 -6.54 15.15
N ILE A 209 44.67 -5.41 14.72
CA ILE A 209 44.06 -4.07 14.89
C ILE A 209 42.87 -3.90 13.96
N TYR A 210 42.95 -4.45 12.74
CA TYR A 210 41.84 -4.51 11.78
C TYR A 210 40.64 -5.28 12.36
N HIS A 211 40.89 -6.49 12.88
CA HIS A 211 39.84 -7.34 13.42
C HIS A 211 39.15 -6.68 14.62
N SER A 212 39.94 -6.19 15.59
CA SER A 212 39.41 -5.50 16.78
C SER A 212 38.61 -4.23 16.44
N SER A 213 39.05 -3.46 15.44
CA SER A 213 38.35 -2.21 15.04
C SER A 213 37.02 -2.48 14.35
N ILE A 214 36.93 -3.54 13.53
CA ILE A 214 35.68 -3.96 12.90
C ILE A 214 34.74 -4.57 13.92
N GLU A 215 35.23 -5.45 14.78
CA GLU A 215 34.44 -6.13 15.82
C GLU A 215 33.81 -5.11 16.79
N LYS A 216 34.60 -4.13 17.27
CA LYS A 216 34.10 -3.04 18.12
C LYS A 216 33.02 -2.21 17.42
N SER A 217 33.21 -1.89 16.14
CA SER A 217 32.20 -1.14 15.37
C SER A 217 30.95 -1.97 15.09
N ALA A 218 31.08 -3.28 14.90
CA ALA A 218 29.97 -4.21 14.75
C ALA A 218 29.16 -4.34 16.04
N GLU A 219 29.82 -4.42 17.21
CA GLU A 219 29.14 -4.42 18.50
C GLU A 219 28.38 -3.11 18.78
N GLU A 220 28.99 -1.95 18.47
CA GLU A 220 28.33 -0.65 18.60
C GLU A 220 27.06 -0.56 17.73
N TYR A 221 27.12 -1.08 16.50
CA TYR A 221 25.94 -1.19 15.64
C TYR A 221 24.90 -2.16 16.21
N ARG A 222 25.32 -3.37 16.63
CA ARG A 222 24.42 -4.41 17.12
C ARG A 222 23.65 -3.98 18.37
N LYS A 223 24.29 -3.27 19.30
CA LYS A 223 23.62 -2.72 20.51
C LYS A 223 22.50 -1.74 20.19
N VAL A 224 22.62 -1.01 19.08
CA VAL A 224 21.61 -0.02 18.65
C VAL A 224 20.58 -0.63 17.71
N ALA A 225 20.89 -1.71 17.01
CA ALA A 225 19.93 -2.41 16.14
C ALA A 225 18.95 -3.32 16.91
N VAL A 226 19.28 -3.70 18.15
CA VAL A 226 18.47 -4.60 19.00
C VAL A 226 17.53 -3.84 19.96
N HIS A 227 17.70 -2.53 20.11
CA HIS A 227 16.90 -1.65 20.97
C HIS A 227 16.25 -0.53 20.17
#